data_AF-A0A4R3HR18-F1
#
_entry.id   AF-A0A4R3HR18-F1
#
_cell.length_a   1.000
_cell.length_b   1.000
_cell.length_c   1.000
_cell.angle_alpha   90.00
_cell.angle_beta   90.00
_cell.angle_gamma   90.00
#
_symmetry.space_group_name_H-M   'P 1'
#
loop_
_entity.id
_entity.type
_entity.pdbx_description
1 polymer ?
#
loop_
_entity_poly.entity_id
_entity_poly.type
_entity_poly.pdbx_seq_one_letter_code
_entity_poly.pdbx_strand_id
1 'polypeptide(L)'
;MNYRLWVYMVTLLASVNTFSESLYPSPSSWQFPDIVESAIEISPKNIEGKPFNAFGLAYSVDDLEILDLARIELSELQKYADVVTHAYPDAVFVQSQLAVNCSELSITQVNETSIAGIAYIYFNAVVEEHRALAGQCINALLDQLQIQH
;
A
#
# COMPACT_ATOMS: atom_id res chain seq x y z
N MET A 1 34.10 44.80 43.80
CA MET A 1 33.61 43.71 44.64
C MET A 1 32.12 43.53 44.40
N ASN A 2 31.72 42.27 44.18
CA ASN A 2 30.37 41.69 44.24
C ASN A 2 29.46 41.76 43.00
N TYR A 3 29.62 40.71 42.20
CA TYR A 3 28.70 40.12 41.24
C TYR A 3 27.48 39.48 41.94
N ARG A 4 26.29 39.60 41.35
CA ARG A 4 25.03 38.81 41.60
C ARG A 4 23.93 39.51 40.77
N LEU A 5 23.09 38.89 39.93
CA LEU A 5 22.44 37.58 39.96
C LEU A 5 22.07 37.20 38.51
N TRP A 6 22.11 35.90 38.23
CA TRP A 6 21.65 35.28 36.99
C TRP A 6 20.14 35.03 37.05
N VAL A 7 19.42 35.27 35.96
CA VAL A 7 18.14 34.60 35.67
C VAL A 7 18.12 34.25 34.19
N TYR A 8 18.42 32.99 33.89
CA TYR A 8 18.15 32.42 32.58
C TYR A 8 16.66 32.15 32.45
N MET A 9 16.01 32.84 31.53
CA MET A 9 14.66 32.53 31.11
C MET A 9 14.74 31.47 30.01
N VAL A 10 14.73 30.19 30.41
CA VAL A 10 14.56 29.07 29.48
C VAL A 10 13.06 28.95 29.20
N THR A 11 12.59 29.59 28.13
CA THR A 11 11.25 29.31 27.60
C THR A 11 11.31 28.01 26.82
N LEU A 12 10.87 26.94 27.48
CA LEU A 12 10.60 25.64 26.91
C LEU A 12 9.52 25.81 25.83
N LEU A 13 9.90 25.75 24.56
CA LEU A 13 8.97 25.59 23.44
C LEU A 13 8.41 24.17 23.56
N ALA A 14 7.24 24.03 24.18
CA ALA A 14 6.42 22.85 23.99
C ALA A 14 5.88 22.91 22.55
N SER A 15 6.60 22.26 21.63
CA SER A 15 6.06 21.90 20.32
C SER A 15 4.88 20.96 20.56
N VAL A 16 3.68 21.54 20.50
CA VAL A 16 2.45 20.77 20.36
C VAL A 16 2.55 20.11 18.99
N ASN A 17 2.89 18.82 18.95
CA ASN A 17 2.73 18.03 17.74
C ASN A 17 1.23 17.97 17.45
N THR A 18 0.74 18.90 16.63
CA THR A 18 -0.55 18.76 15.96
C THR A 18 -0.44 17.51 15.09
N PHE A 19 -1.04 16.43 15.58
CA PHE A 19 -1.21 15.17 14.86
C PHE A 19 -1.94 15.51 13.55
N SER A 20 -1.26 15.29 12.42
CA SER A 20 -1.79 15.56 11.09
C SER A 20 -3.09 14.77 10.90
N GLU A 21 -4.15 15.46 10.48
CA GLU A 21 -5.25 14.86 9.71
C GLU A 21 -4.60 14.05 8.57
N SER A 22 -4.89 12.76 8.42
CA SER A 22 -4.11 11.91 7.51
C SER A 22 -4.28 12.36 6.05
N LEU A 23 -3.17 12.47 5.32
CA LEU A 23 -3.12 12.92 3.93
C LEU A 23 -3.90 12.01 2.96
N TYR A 24 -4.28 10.81 3.40
CA TYR A 24 -5.00 9.80 2.63
C TYR A 24 -5.96 8.99 3.52
N PRO A 25 -6.99 8.36 2.93
CA PRO A 25 -7.92 7.49 3.66
C PRO A 25 -7.23 6.28 4.28
N SER A 26 -7.66 5.87 5.46
CA SER A 26 -7.20 4.67 6.16
C SER A 26 -8.39 3.97 6.81
N PRO A 27 -8.44 2.63 6.87
CA PRO A 27 -9.54 1.93 7.50
C PRO A 27 -9.55 2.16 9.02
N SER A 28 -10.73 2.10 9.63
CA SER A 28 -10.92 2.17 11.08
C SER A 28 -10.45 0.89 11.79
N SER A 29 -10.43 -0.24 11.07
CA SER A 29 -9.99 -1.56 11.54
C SER A 29 -9.26 -2.29 10.42
N TRP A 30 -8.16 -2.97 10.76
CA TRP A 30 -7.44 -3.86 9.84
C TRP A 30 -7.91 -5.32 9.93
N GLN A 31 -8.95 -5.59 10.72
CA GLN A 31 -9.43 -6.94 10.99
C GLN A 31 -10.48 -7.38 9.96
N PHE A 32 -10.45 -8.67 9.60
CA PHE A 32 -11.52 -9.29 8.81
C PHE A 32 -12.71 -9.64 9.72
N PRO A 33 -13.98 -9.45 9.27
CA PRO A 33 -14.38 -8.97 7.94
C PRO A 33 -14.42 -7.44 7.80
N ASP A 34 -14.33 -6.68 8.90
CA ASP A 34 -14.54 -5.22 8.94
C ASP A 34 -13.78 -4.44 7.86
N ILE A 35 -12.51 -4.77 7.63
CA ILE A 35 -11.67 -4.08 6.64
C ILE A 35 -12.16 -4.27 5.20
N VAL A 36 -12.70 -5.45 4.88
CA VAL A 36 -13.23 -5.77 3.56
C VAL A 36 -14.58 -5.10 3.38
N GLU A 37 -15.44 -5.14 4.40
CA GLU A 37 -16.74 -4.48 4.38
C GLU A 37 -16.58 -2.97 4.18
N SER A 38 -15.72 -2.32 4.97
CA SER A 38 -15.47 -0.88 4.83
C SER A 38 -14.81 -0.52 3.49
N ALA A 39 -13.93 -1.38 2.97
CA ALA A 39 -13.32 -1.18 1.66
C ALA A 39 -14.34 -1.30 0.51
N ILE A 40 -15.29 -2.25 0.59
CA ILE A 40 -16.36 -2.42 -0.40
C ILE A 40 -17.29 -1.21 -0.43
N GLU A 41 -17.57 -0.58 0.72
CA GLU A 41 -18.37 0.65 0.77
C GLU A 41 -17.73 1.80 -0.02
N ILE A 42 -16.39 1.85 -0.06
CA ILE A 42 -15.63 2.88 -0.76
C ILE A 42 -15.41 2.51 -2.23
N SER A 43 -15.00 1.28 -2.48
CA SER A 43 -14.62 0.77 -3.81
C SER A 43 -15.30 -0.56 -4.09
N PRO A 44 -16.60 -0.57 -4.43
CA PRO A 44 -17.37 -1.81 -4.57
C PRO A 44 -16.97 -2.64 -5.78
N LYS A 45 -16.16 -2.08 -6.69
CA LYS A 45 -15.79 -2.68 -7.97
C LYS A 45 -14.32 -2.41 -8.28
N ASN A 46 -13.69 -3.34 -8.98
CA ASN A 46 -12.34 -3.13 -9.51
C ASN A 46 -12.35 -2.13 -10.69
N ILE A 47 -11.18 -1.88 -11.28
CA ILE A 47 -11.02 -0.93 -12.40
C ILE A 47 -11.79 -1.34 -13.68
N GLU A 48 -12.14 -2.62 -13.84
CA GLU A 48 -12.98 -3.11 -14.94
C GLU A 48 -14.49 -3.06 -14.63
N GLY A 49 -14.87 -2.64 -13.42
CA GLY A 49 -16.25 -2.60 -12.97
C GLY A 49 -16.79 -3.95 -12.46
N LYS A 50 -15.93 -4.96 -12.26
CA LYS A 50 -16.30 -6.24 -11.64
C LYS A 50 -16.47 -6.04 -10.13
N PRO A 51 -17.55 -6.54 -9.52
CA PRO A 51 -17.75 -6.44 -8.08
C PRO A 51 -16.74 -7.31 -7.32
N PHE A 52 -16.30 -6.84 -6.16
CA PHE A 52 -15.55 -7.66 -5.22
C PHE A 52 -16.47 -8.63 -4.47
N ASN A 53 -15.95 -9.83 -4.16
CA ASN A 53 -16.64 -10.80 -3.31
C ASN A 53 -16.41 -10.51 -1.81
N ALA A 54 -16.98 -11.35 -0.94
CA ALA A 54 -16.85 -11.20 0.52
C ALA A 54 -15.41 -11.37 1.06
N PHE A 55 -14.48 -11.88 0.25
CA PHE A 55 -13.05 -11.97 0.57
C PHE A 55 -12.26 -10.78 0.00
N GLY A 56 -12.93 -9.84 -0.66
CA GLY A 56 -12.29 -8.68 -1.26
C GLY A 56 -11.63 -8.94 -2.61
N LEU A 57 -11.97 -10.03 -3.31
CA LEU A 57 -11.40 -10.37 -4.62
C LEU A 57 -12.44 -10.21 -5.74
N ALA A 58 -12.03 -9.62 -6.86
CA ALA A 58 -12.86 -9.48 -8.05
C ALA A 58 -12.78 -10.71 -8.99
N TYR A 59 -11.76 -11.55 -8.80
CA TYR A 59 -11.53 -12.80 -9.53
C TYR A 59 -11.46 -13.96 -8.54
N SER A 60 -11.68 -15.19 -9.03
CA SER A 60 -11.53 -16.38 -8.21
C SER A 60 -10.05 -16.66 -7.92
N VAL A 61 -9.77 -17.47 -6.91
CA VAL A 61 -8.40 -17.92 -6.61
C VAL A 61 -7.83 -18.70 -7.80
N ASP A 62 -8.63 -19.57 -8.42
CA ASP A 62 -8.24 -20.34 -9.61
C ASP A 62 -7.85 -19.43 -10.79
N ASP A 63 -8.56 -18.31 -10.99
CA ASP A 63 -8.22 -17.33 -12.04
C ASP A 63 -6.90 -16.62 -11.74
N LEU A 64 -6.58 -16.40 -10.46
CA LEU A 64 -5.35 -15.73 -10.03
C LEU A 64 -4.15 -16.66 -10.17
N GLU A 65 -4.26 -17.93 -9.74
CA GLU A 65 -3.15 -18.91 -9.78
C GLU A 65 -2.66 -19.24 -11.20
N ILE A 66 -3.49 -19.03 -12.23
CA ILE A 66 -3.14 -19.27 -13.63
C ILE A 66 -2.57 -18.03 -14.34
N LEU A 67 -2.40 -16.91 -13.65
CA LEU A 67 -1.88 -15.67 -14.25
C LEU A 67 -0.41 -15.85 -14.67
N ASP A 68 -0.13 -15.59 -15.94
CA ASP A 68 1.24 -15.49 -16.46
C ASP A 68 1.82 -14.12 -16.09
N LEU A 69 2.28 -14.00 -14.84
CA LEU A 69 2.84 -12.77 -14.27
C LEU A 69 4.08 -12.26 -15.04
N ALA A 70 4.79 -13.13 -15.76
CA ALA A 70 5.96 -12.74 -16.54
C ALA A 70 5.62 -12.03 -17.84
N ARG A 71 4.38 -12.17 -18.34
CA ARG A 71 3.94 -11.63 -19.64
C ARG A 71 2.81 -10.61 -19.55
N ILE A 72 2.20 -10.47 -18.40
CA ILE A 72 1.12 -9.52 -18.20
C ILE A 72 1.66 -8.08 -18.14
N GLU A 73 0.96 -7.16 -18.78
CA GLU A 73 1.28 -5.74 -18.72
C GLU A 73 1.02 -5.18 -17.31
N LEU A 74 1.88 -4.26 -16.85
CA LEU A 74 1.76 -3.70 -15.50
C LEU A 74 0.42 -2.99 -15.26
N SER A 75 -0.10 -2.28 -16.27
CA SER A 75 -1.43 -1.66 -16.22
C SER A 75 -2.58 -2.65 -16.18
N GLU A 76 -2.34 -3.89 -16.63
CA GLU A 76 -3.31 -4.98 -16.56
C GLU A 76 -3.22 -5.74 -15.24
N LEU A 77 -2.12 -5.63 -14.47
CA LEU A 77 -2.02 -6.26 -13.16
C LEU A 77 -2.95 -5.61 -12.12
N GLN A 78 -3.10 -4.29 -12.15
CA GLN A 78 -3.87 -3.54 -11.14
C GLN A 78 -5.34 -3.98 -10.99
N LYS A 79 -5.95 -4.64 -11.99
CA LYS A 79 -7.34 -5.14 -11.89
C LYS A 79 -7.49 -6.35 -10.95
N TYR A 80 -6.39 -7.03 -10.64
CA TYR A 80 -6.37 -8.20 -9.74
C TYR A 80 -6.05 -7.83 -8.29
N ALA A 81 -5.84 -6.55 -7.99
CA ALA A 81 -5.65 -6.08 -6.62
C ALA A 81 -6.91 -6.33 -5.79
N ASP A 82 -6.72 -6.56 -4.49
CA ASP A 82 -7.82 -6.73 -3.56
C ASP A 82 -8.53 -5.39 -3.26
N VAL A 83 -9.75 -5.50 -2.74
CA VAL A 83 -10.59 -4.33 -2.44
C VAL A 83 -9.97 -3.36 -1.43
N VAL A 84 -9.20 -3.86 -0.46
CA VAL A 84 -8.56 -3.03 0.57
C VAL A 84 -7.51 -2.14 -0.09
N THR A 85 -6.72 -2.70 -0.99
CA THR A 85 -5.76 -1.94 -1.79
C THR A 85 -6.45 -0.92 -2.70
N HIS A 86 -7.61 -1.27 -3.28
CA HIS A 86 -8.42 -0.34 -4.06
C HIS A 86 -8.92 0.85 -3.24
N ALA A 87 -9.38 0.61 -2.01
CA ALA A 87 -9.96 1.62 -1.13
C ALA A 87 -8.90 2.47 -0.40
N TYR A 88 -7.76 1.86 -0.05
CA TYR A 88 -6.75 2.46 0.84
C TYR A 88 -5.31 2.22 0.36
N PRO A 89 -4.94 2.61 -0.88
CA PRO A 89 -3.64 2.25 -1.46
C PRO A 89 -2.45 2.72 -0.62
N ASP A 90 -2.48 3.97 -0.15
CA ASP A 90 -1.43 4.53 0.70
C ASP A 90 -1.35 3.87 2.09
N ALA A 91 -2.51 3.52 2.67
CA ALA A 91 -2.53 2.87 3.98
C ALA A 91 -1.99 1.43 3.89
N VAL A 92 -2.32 0.72 2.80
CA VAL A 92 -1.76 -0.61 2.51
C VAL A 92 -0.25 -0.51 2.28
N PHE A 93 0.23 0.51 1.56
CA PHE A 93 1.66 0.75 1.38
C PHE A 93 2.39 0.86 2.74
N VAL A 94 1.84 1.64 3.67
CA VAL A 94 2.44 1.81 5.00
C VAL A 94 2.39 0.52 5.83
N GLN A 95 1.30 -0.24 5.78
CA GLN A 95 1.17 -1.50 6.52
C GLN A 95 2.04 -2.63 5.97
N SER A 96 2.17 -2.72 4.64
CA SER A 96 2.88 -3.82 3.95
C SER A 96 4.40 -3.76 4.10
N GLN A 97 4.94 -2.74 4.78
CA GLN A 97 6.38 -2.52 4.93
C GLN A 97 7.14 -2.42 3.60
N LEU A 98 6.43 -2.21 2.48
CA LEU A 98 7.05 -1.88 1.18
C LEU A 98 7.95 -0.64 1.28
N ALA A 99 7.69 0.23 2.27
CA ALA A 99 8.51 1.37 2.63
C ALA A 99 9.93 1.01 3.10
N VAL A 100 10.21 -0.24 3.51
CA VAL A 100 11.46 -0.60 4.19
C VAL A 100 12.45 -1.32 3.27
N ASN A 101 12.03 -2.31 2.46
CA ASN A 101 12.96 -3.03 1.58
C ASN A 101 12.25 -3.83 0.46
N CYS A 102 12.05 -3.20 -0.71
CA CYS A 102 11.63 -3.90 -1.93
C CYS A 102 12.60 -5.03 -2.34
N SER A 103 13.89 -4.87 -2.05
CA SER A 103 14.97 -5.79 -2.44
C SER A 103 14.95 -7.13 -1.71
N GLU A 104 14.21 -7.22 -0.60
CA GLU A 104 14.09 -8.44 0.22
C GLU A 104 12.82 -9.23 -0.12
N LEU A 105 11.95 -8.69 -0.99
CA LEU A 105 10.77 -9.40 -1.47
C LEU A 105 11.20 -10.53 -2.40
N SER A 106 11.15 -11.77 -1.90
CA SER A 106 11.32 -12.96 -2.72
C SER A 106 10.04 -13.24 -3.49
N ILE A 107 10.14 -13.48 -4.80
CA ILE A 107 8.99 -13.88 -5.61
C ILE A 107 8.27 -15.14 -5.09
N THR A 108 8.97 -15.99 -4.33
CA THR A 108 8.39 -17.20 -3.71
C THR A 108 7.49 -16.92 -2.51
N GLN A 109 7.51 -15.69 -1.98
CA GLN A 109 6.76 -15.26 -0.80
C GLN A 109 5.63 -14.30 -1.13
N VAL A 110 5.53 -13.86 -2.40
CA VAL A 110 4.55 -12.88 -2.85
C VAL A 110 3.59 -13.56 -3.82
N ASN A 111 2.31 -13.58 -3.48
CA ASN A 111 1.26 -14.13 -4.37
C ASN A 111 0.81 -13.10 -5.42
N GLU A 112 0.02 -13.55 -6.38
CA GLU A 112 -0.45 -12.78 -7.53
C GLU A 112 -1.22 -11.52 -7.10
N THR A 113 -2.10 -11.64 -6.09
CA THR A 113 -2.86 -10.52 -5.53
C THR A 113 -1.95 -9.46 -4.89
N SER A 114 -0.87 -9.88 -4.22
CA SER A 114 0.09 -8.94 -3.62
C SER A 114 0.86 -8.18 -4.69
N ILE A 115 1.28 -8.84 -5.77
CA ILE A 115 1.94 -8.21 -6.93
C ILE A 115 0.97 -7.22 -7.59
N ALA A 116 -0.28 -7.62 -7.80
CA ALA A 116 -1.33 -6.76 -8.31
C ALA A 116 -1.61 -5.56 -7.40
N GLY A 117 -1.57 -5.76 -6.08
CA GLY A 117 -1.71 -4.69 -5.09
C GLY A 117 -0.59 -3.66 -5.20
N ILE A 118 0.67 -4.10 -5.33
CA ILE A 118 1.82 -3.19 -5.55
C ILE A 118 1.63 -2.41 -6.86
N ALA A 119 1.22 -3.08 -7.94
CA ALA A 119 0.92 -2.42 -9.20
C ALA A 119 -0.18 -1.37 -9.05
N TYR A 120 -1.25 -1.67 -8.31
CA TYR A 120 -2.32 -0.72 -8.04
C TYR A 120 -1.83 0.50 -7.25
N ILE A 121 -1.01 0.31 -6.21
CA ILE A 121 -0.41 1.39 -5.43
C ILE A 121 0.46 2.28 -6.32
N TYR A 122 1.29 1.69 -7.19
CA TYR A 122 2.12 2.43 -8.13
C TYR A 122 1.31 3.42 -8.99
N PHE A 123 0.13 3.01 -9.47
CA PHE A 123 -0.72 3.87 -10.30
C PHE A 123 -1.60 4.84 -9.48
N ASN A 124 -2.10 4.41 -8.31
CA ASN A 124 -3.27 5.05 -7.68
C ASN A 124 -3.02 5.62 -6.28
N ALA A 125 -1.88 5.34 -5.64
CA ALA A 125 -1.58 5.96 -4.35
C ALA A 125 -1.55 7.49 -4.48
N VAL A 126 -2.06 8.21 -3.48
CA VAL A 126 -2.12 9.67 -3.47
C VAL A 126 -0.73 10.25 -3.25
N VAL A 127 0.06 9.64 -2.35
CA VAL A 127 1.40 10.10 -2.00
C VAL A 127 2.40 9.68 -3.08
N GLU A 128 3.12 10.65 -3.63
CA GLU A 128 4.08 10.42 -4.72
C GLU A 128 5.21 9.48 -4.34
N GLU A 129 5.70 9.57 -3.09
CA GLU A 129 6.72 8.67 -2.56
C GLU A 129 6.24 7.21 -2.55
N HIS A 130 5.00 6.97 -2.14
CA HIS A 130 4.41 5.62 -2.13
C HIS A 130 4.35 5.05 -3.55
N ARG A 131 3.91 5.86 -4.53
CA ARG A 131 3.93 5.46 -5.95
C ARG A 131 5.34 5.13 -6.41
N ALA A 132 6.30 6.01 -6.14
CA ALA A 132 7.69 5.82 -6.58
C ALA A 132 8.32 4.54 -6.02
N LEU A 133 8.13 4.27 -4.73
CA LEU A 133 8.65 3.06 -4.07
C LEU A 133 7.91 1.79 -4.54
N ALA A 134 6.59 1.83 -4.70
CA ALA A 134 5.84 0.72 -5.30
C ALA A 134 6.32 0.42 -6.72
N GLY A 135 6.64 1.44 -7.51
CA GLY A 135 7.23 1.31 -8.84
C GLY A 135 8.59 0.60 -8.82
N GLN A 136 9.44 0.89 -7.83
CA GLN A 136 10.71 0.18 -7.65
C GLN A 136 10.49 -1.29 -7.26
N CYS A 137 9.58 -1.55 -6.32
CA CYS A 137 9.20 -2.89 -5.89
C CYS A 137 8.68 -3.75 -7.05
N ILE A 138 7.73 -3.24 -7.83
CA ILE A 138 7.12 -4.04 -8.89
C ILE A 138 8.10 -4.35 -10.01
N ASN A 139 8.98 -3.41 -10.38
CA ASN A 139 10.03 -3.66 -11.37
C ASN A 139 11.00 -4.73 -10.89
N ALA A 140 11.42 -4.68 -9.62
CA ALA A 140 12.31 -5.70 -9.05
C ALA A 140 11.67 -7.11 -9.03
N LEU A 141 10.36 -7.21 -8.77
CA LEU A 141 9.63 -8.47 -8.81
C LEU A 141 9.45 -9.01 -10.24
N LEU A 142 9.12 -8.15 -11.20
CA LEU A 142 8.97 -8.52 -12.60
C LEU A 142 10.32 -8.96 -13.21
N ASP A 143 11.43 -8.30 -12.85
CA ASP A 143 12.77 -8.71 -13.26
C ASP A 143 13.11 -10.13 -12.73
N GLN A 144 12.75 -10.44 -11.47
CA GLN A 144 12.94 -11.78 -10.91
C GLN A 144 12.11 -12.85 -11.66
N LEU A 145 10.86 -12.52 -12.02
CA LEU A 145 9.99 -13.43 -12.78
C LEU A 145 10.55 -13.73 -14.17
N GLN A 146 11.09 -12.73 -14.86
CA GLN A 146 11.69 -12.90 -16.19
C GLN A 146 12.96 -13.76 -16.15
N ILE A 147 13.73 -13.73 -15.06
CA ILE A 147 14.96 -14.54 -14.90
C ILE A 147 14.64 -16.03 -14.66
N GLN A 148 13.46 -16.37 -14.15
CA GLN A 148 13.06 -17.75 -13.85
C GLN A 148 12.51 -18.53 -15.07
N HIS A 149 12.29 -17.86 -16.20
CA HIS A 149 11.74 -18.42 -17.44
C HIS A 149 12.73 -18.41 -18.60
#